data_AF-K6DM64-F1
#
_entry.id   AF-K6DM64-F1
#
_cell.length_a   1.000
_cell.length_b   1.000
_cell.length_c   1.000
_cell.angle_alpha   90.00
_cell.angle_beta   90.00
_cell.angle_gamma   90.00
#
_symmetry.space_group_name_H-M   'P 1'
#
loop_
_entity.id
_entity.type
_entity.pdbx_description
1 polymer ?
#
loop_
_entity_poly.entity_id
_entity_poly.type
_entity_poly.pdbx_seq_one_letter_code
_entity_poly.pdbx_strand_id
1 'polypeptide(L)'
;MLKAINDEYHDNGISRSTFKRMIGKAKAVGIFTVYETERGNGSQSSNLYIFNRFPVNEPPEQKTMNHPIETINLLKTEKDQKIKKRKEEPSELNHTFVSNRVPQEFVQFVRCFFDDAKLIEDYWHMVHILAFDYKLLEETDVVVGIAIESFRQLIRKLKFTKAVRNPIAYFFGILKKKFCRYYDERLEEKRVEGIVEDEPILYTIAGETFEWDWLHGGSVKMVG
;
A
#
# COMPACT_ATOMS: atom_id res chain seq x y z
N MET A 1 20.17 -22.22 -14.46
CA MET A 1 19.34 -21.02 -14.23
C MET A 1 17.88 -21.35 -13.97
N LEU A 2 17.11 -21.91 -14.93
CA LEU A 2 15.69 -22.27 -14.70
C LEU A 2 15.47 -23.23 -13.51
N LYS A 3 16.40 -24.19 -13.30
CA LYS A 3 16.38 -25.09 -12.14
C LYS A 3 16.60 -24.32 -10.82
N ALA A 4 17.62 -23.46 -10.78
CA ALA A 4 17.92 -22.59 -9.64
C ALA A 4 16.84 -21.54 -9.29
N ILE A 5 15.97 -21.18 -10.26
CA ILE A 5 14.83 -20.27 -10.03
C ILE A 5 13.59 -21.05 -9.54
N ASN A 6 13.54 -22.35 -9.82
CA ASN A 6 12.52 -23.27 -9.33
C ASN A 6 12.94 -23.96 -8.01
N ASP A 7 14.18 -23.80 -7.57
CA ASP A 7 14.61 -24.24 -6.24
C ASP A 7 13.93 -23.32 -5.23
N GLU A 8 13.09 -23.90 -4.37
CA GLU A 8 12.24 -23.20 -3.41
C GLU A 8 13.08 -22.36 -2.44
N TYR A 9 13.01 -21.04 -2.58
CA TYR A 9 13.41 -20.12 -1.53
C TYR A 9 12.19 -19.87 -0.65
N HIS A 10 12.13 -20.53 0.53
CA HIS A 10 11.06 -20.38 1.53
C HIS A 10 9.63 -20.60 0.98
N ASP A 11 9.34 -21.77 0.39
CA ASP A 11 8.01 -22.18 -0.11
C ASP A 11 7.36 -21.25 -1.16
N ASN A 12 8.09 -20.26 -1.69
CA ASN A 12 7.60 -19.26 -2.64
C ASN A 12 8.15 -19.49 -4.07
N GLY A 13 8.31 -20.74 -4.47
CA GLY A 13 8.82 -21.12 -5.79
C GLY A 13 7.96 -20.57 -6.94
N ILE A 14 8.55 -19.79 -7.84
CA ILE A 14 7.84 -19.30 -9.02
C ILE A 14 7.79 -20.40 -10.07
N SER A 15 6.59 -20.75 -10.54
CA SER A 15 6.46 -21.75 -11.60
C SER A 15 7.18 -21.35 -12.88
N ARG A 16 7.74 -22.33 -13.60
CA ARG A 16 8.44 -22.12 -14.88
C ARG A 16 7.62 -21.33 -15.91
N SER A 17 6.29 -21.55 -15.95
CA SER A 17 5.39 -20.81 -16.85
C SER A 17 5.27 -19.34 -16.47
N THR A 18 5.21 -19.04 -15.18
CA THR A 18 5.20 -17.67 -14.65
C THR A 18 6.51 -16.95 -14.97
N PHE A 19 7.64 -17.63 -14.76
CA PHE A 19 8.95 -17.09 -15.11
C PHE A 19 9.09 -16.81 -16.62
N LYS A 20 8.66 -17.74 -17.47
CA LYS A 20 8.66 -17.53 -18.94
C LYS A 20 7.82 -16.32 -19.34
N ARG A 21 6.66 -16.11 -18.70
CA ARG A 21 5.79 -14.96 -18.92
C ARG A 21 6.46 -13.65 -18.50
N MET A 22 7.14 -13.64 -17.35
CA MET A 22 7.87 -12.49 -16.84
C MET A 22 9.00 -12.08 -17.80
N ILE A 23 9.81 -13.05 -18.23
CA ILE A 23 10.91 -12.83 -19.18
C ILE A 23 10.40 -12.29 -20.51
N GLY A 24 9.28 -12.81 -21.02
CA GLY A 24 8.64 -12.30 -22.24
C GLY A 24 8.23 -10.83 -22.13
N LYS A 25 7.64 -10.43 -21.01
CA LYS A 25 7.27 -9.02 -20.75
C LYS A 25 8.50 -8.12 -20.65
N ALA A 26 9.51 -8.53 -19.90
CA ALA A 26 10.72 -7.74 -19.72
C ALA A 26 11.52 -7.57 -21.03
N LYS A 27 11.55 -8.60 -21.88
CA LYS A 27 12.08 -8.50 -23.26
C LYS A 27 11.28 -7.51 -24.10
N ALA A 28 9.95 -7.54 -24.04
CA ALA A 28 9.09 -6.64 -24.81
C ALA A 28 9.24 -5.16 -24.40
N VAL A 29 9.48 -4.90 -23.11
CA VAL A 29 9.75 -3.54 -22.58
C VAL A 29 11.20 -3.11 -22.82
N GLY A 30 12.06 -3.99 -23.36
CA GLY A 30 13.44 -3.67 -23.68
C GLY A 30 14.39 -3.68 -22.48
N ILE A 31 14.02 -4.30 -21.37
CA ILE A 31 14.86 -4.37 -20.16
C ILE A 31 16.12 -5.20 -20.42
N PHE A 32 16.01 -6.27 -21.19
CA PHE A 32 17.15 -7.09 -21.60
C PHE A 32 16.93 -7.71 -22.97
N THR A 33 18.04 -8.07 -23.61
CA THR A 33 18.08 -8.80 -24.88
C THR A 33 18.53 -10.24 -24.61
N VAL A 34 17.92 -11.20 -25.30
CA VAL A 34 18.27 -12.62 -25.17
C VAL A 34 18.84 -13.11 -26.49
N TYR A 35 20.05 -13.64 -26.46
CA TYR A 35 20.70 -14.31 -27.58
C TYR A 35 20.68 -15.81 -27.33
N GLU A 36 20.01 -16.54 -28.21
CA GLU A 36 20.05 -18.00 -28.21
C GLU A 36 21.36 -18.41 -28.88
N THR A 37 22.16 -19.21 -28.20
CA THR A 37 23.45 -19.65 -28.74
C THR A 37 23.37 -21.11 -29.11
N GLU A 38 23.85 -21.45 -30.30
CA GLU A 38 23.87 -22.83 -30.81
C GLU A 38 25.30 -23.37 -30.79
N ARG A 39 25.46 -24.67 -30.52
CA ARG A 39 26.75 -25.34 -30.66
C ARG A 39 27.02 -25.59 -32.15
N GLY A 40 28.28 -25.84 -32.52
CA GLY A 40 28.66 -26.13 -33.91
C GLY A 40 27.96 -27.33 -34.56
N ASN A 41 27.24 -28.14 -33.79
CA ASN A 41 26.42 -29.26 -34.27
C ASN A 41 24.92 -28.90 -34.44
N GLY A 42 24.55 -27.62 -34.35
CA GLY A 42 23.17 -27.13 -34.50
C GLY A 42 22.26 -27.37 -33.28
N SER A 43 22.77 -27.95 -32.19
CA SER A 43 21.99 -28.07 -30.95
C SER A 43 21.98 -26.75 -30.19
N GLN A 44 20.79 -26.35 -29.72
CA GLN A 44 20.65 -25.18 -28.85
C GLN A 44 21.47 -25.39 -27.58
N SER A 45 22.32 -24.41 -27.27
CA SER A 45 23.14 -24.40 -26.08
C SER A 45 22.49 -23.51 -25.01
N SER A 46 23.25 -22.61 -24.39
CA SER A 46 22.72 -21.70 -23.37
C SER A 46 22.14 -20.43 -23.99
N ASN A 47 21.28 -19.74 -23.25
CA ASN A 47 20.81 -18.41 -23.63
C ASN A 47 21.64 -17.36 -22.91
N LEU A 48 22.12 -16.36 -23.64
CA LEU A 48 22.83 -15.21 -23.09
C LEU A 48 21.84 -14.06 -22.87
N TYR A 49 21.70 -13.62 -21.62
CA TYR A 49 20.83 -12.51 -21.23
C TYR A 49 21.68 -11.27 -20.98
N ILE A 50 21.47 -10.22 -21.78
CA ILE A 50 22.19 -8.94 -21.66
C ILE A 50 21.19 -7.88 -21.23
N PHE A 51 21.36 -7.34 -20.02
CA PHE A 51 20.55 -6.22 -19.54
C PHE A 51 20.91 -4.95 -20.31
N ASN A 52 19.90 -4.34 -20.91
CA ASN A 52 20.08 -3.11 -21.67
C ASN A 52 20.22 -1.96 -20.67
N ARG A 53 21.17 -1.04 -20.91
CA ARG A 53 21.21 0.21 -20.13
C ARG A 53 19.94 1.00 -20.43
N PHE A 54 19.32 1.56 -19.40
CA PHE A 54 18.27 2.54 -19.60
C PHE A 54 18.84 3.67 -20.48
N PRO A 55 18.22 4.02 -21.61
CA PRO A 55 18.64 5.22 -22.32
C PRO A 55 18.47 6.39 -21.34
N VAL A 56 19.42 7.32 -21.33
CA VAL A 56 19.34 8.60 -20.58
C VAL A 56 18.26 9.52 -21.17
N ASN A 57 17.35 8.97 -21.96
CA ASN A 57 16.26 9.68 -22.61
C ASN A 57 14.99 9.42 -21.79
N GLU A 58 14.32 10.52 -21.49
CA GLU A 58 13.12 10.62 -20.66
C GLU A 58 12.11 9.48 -20.89
N PRO A 59 11.38 9.07 -19.84
CA PRO A 59 10.35 8.05 -19.97
C PRO A 59 9.43 8.39 -21.15
N PRO A 60 9.08 7.40 -22.00
CA PRO A 60 8.30 7.64 -23.20
C PRO A 60 7.04 8.42 -22.84
N GLU A 61 6.76 9.49 -23.60
CA GLU A 61 5.54 10.29 -23.46
C GLU A 61 4.33 9.38 -23.30
N GLN A 62 3.39 9.78 -22.44
CA GLN A 62 2.15 9.08 -22.10
C GLN A 62 1.25 8.86 -23.34
N LYS A 63 1.68 8.06 -24.31
CA LYS A 63 0.79 7.38 -25.23
C LYS A 63 0.11 6.34 -24.39
N THR A 64 -1.13 6.67 -23.99
CA THR A 64 -2.12 5.80 -23.36
C THR A 64 -1.74 4.33 -23.46
N MET A 65 -1.04 3.85 -22.42
CA MET A 65 -0.97 2.43 -22.15
C MET A 65 -2.43 2.03 -21.92
N ASN A 66 -3.07 1.49 -22.96
CA ASN A 66 -4.31 0.77 -22.80
C ASN A 66 -3.98 -0.44 -21.95
N HIS A 67 -4.01 -0.25 -20.62
CA HIS A 67 -3.95 -1.35 -19.68
C HIS A 67 -5.08 -2.30 -20.10
N PRO A 68 -4.79 -3.57 -20.43
CA PRO A 68 -5.84 -4.55 -20.55
C PRO A 68 -6.49 -4.61 -19.15
N ILE A 69 -7.74 -4.16 -19.06
CA ILE A 69 -8.54 -4.13 -17.82
C ILE A 69 -8.80 -5.57 -17.32
N GLU A 70 -8.50 -6.59 -18.13
CA GLU A 70 -8.83 -7.97 -17.85
C GLU A 70 -7.57 -8.84 -17.69
N THR A 71 -7.41 -9.41 -16.51
CA THR A 71 -6.62 -10.62 -16.29
C THR A 71 -7.17 -11.72 -17.19
N ILE A 72 -6.34 -12.23 -18.10
CA ILE A 72 -6.66 -13.41 -18.92
C ILE A 72 -6.79 -14.60 -17.96
N ASN A 73 -8.02 -14.88 -17.52
CA ASN A 73 -8.38 -16.07 -16.77
C ASN A 73 -8.17 -17.30 -17.67
N LEU A 74 -7.01 -17.95 -17.53
CA LEU A 74 -6.69 -19.20 -18.24
C LEU A 74 -7.27 -20.46 -17.55
N LEU A 75 -8.35 -20.33 -16.79
CA LEU A 75 -9.11 -21.47 -16.28
C LEU A 75 -10.37 -21.65 -17.14
N LYS A 76 -10.18 -22.05 -18.40
CA LYS A 76 -11.23 -22.75 -19.14
C LYS A 76 -11.24 -24.20 -18.67
N THR A 77 -12.02 -24.47 -17.64
CA THR A 77 -12.50 -25.82 -17.36
C THR A 77 -14.02 -25.79 -17.51
N GLU A 78 -14.51 -26.58 -18.46
CA GLU A 78 -15.92 -26.78 -18.76
C GLU A 78 -16.69 -27.16 -17.49
N LYS A 79 -17.53 -26.25 -17.00
CA LYS A 79 -18.67 -26.61 -16.14
C LYS A 79 -19.84 -25.69 -16.47
N ASP A 80 -20.73 -26.21 -17.29
CA ASP A 80 -22.15 -25.86 -17.31
C ASP A 80 -22.82 -26.18 -15.97
N GLN A 81 -22.33 -25.57 -14.90
CA GLN A 81 -23.11 -25.42 -13.68
C GLN A 81 -23.57 -23.97 -13.67
N LYS A 82 -24.79 -23.76 -14.17
CA LYS A 82 -25.62 -22.63 -13.76
C LYS A 82 -25.82 -22.73 -12.24
N ILE A 83 -24.79 -22.37 -11.48
CA ILE A 83 -24.98 -21.89 -10.13
C ILE A 83 -25.75 -20.61 -10.34
N LYS A 84 -27.07 -20.65 -10.13
CA LYS A 84 -27.88 -19.46 -9.85
C LYS A 84 -27.26 -18.84 -8.60
N LYS A 85 -26.15 -18.09 -8.75
CA LYS A 85 -25.75 -17.12 -7.74
C LYS A 85 -26.89 -16.14 -7.72
N ARG A 86 -27.71 -16.27 -6.68
CA ARG A 86 -28.76 -15.33 -6.35
C ARG A 86 -28.08 -13.96 -6.36
N LYS A 87 -28.44 -13.10 -7.33
CA LYS A 87 -28.20 -11.66 -7.21
C LYS A 87 -29.19 -11.17 -6.16
N GLU A 88 -29.01 -11.59 -4.91
CA GLU A 88 -29.56 -10.81 -3.82
C GLU A 88 -28.73 -9.55 -3.81
N GLU A 89 -29.33 -8.45 -4.25
CA GLU A 89 -28.90 -7.12 -3.81
C GLU A 89 -28.66 -7.25 -2.30
N PRO A 90 -27.43 -7.01 -1.80
CA PRO A 90 -27.18 -7.08 -0.37
C PRO A 90 -28.18 -6.14 0.29
N SER A 91 -29.06 -6.70 1.12
CA SER A 91 -30.08 -5.94 1.83
C SER A 91 -29.40 -4.76 2.53
N GLU A 92 -29.79 -3.53 2.18
CA GLU A 92 -29.29 -2.31 2.80
C GLU A 92 -29.63 -2.37 4.29
N LEU A 93 -28.63 -2.70 5.11
CA LEU A 93 -28.76 -2.73 6.56
C LEU A 93 -28.57 -1.31 7.08
N ASN A 94 -29.53 -0.84 7.87
CA ASN A 94 -29.47 0.50 8.46
C ASN A 94 -28.39 0.59 9.56
N HIS A 95 -28.12 1.80 10.05
CA HIS A 95 -27.10 2.05 11.08
C HIS A 95 -27.26 1.21 12.37
N THR A 96 -28.41 0.59 12.62
CA THR A 96 -28.65 -0.24 13.81
C THR A 96 -27.93 -1.59 13.75
N PHE A 97 -27.47 -2.01 12.57
CA PHE A 97 -26.71 -3.24 12.35
C PHE A 97 -25.19 -3.03 12.30
N VAL A 98 -24.70 -1.82 12.60
CA VAL A 98 -23.25 -1.55 12.65
C VAL A 98 -22.60 -2.37 13.76
N SER A 99 -21.44 -2.95 13.47
CA SER A 99 -20.63 -3.70 14.43
C SER A 99 -20.27 -2.88 15.66
N ASN A 100 -20.32 -3.52 16.84
CA ASN A 100 -19.91 -2.95 18.13
C ASN A 100 -18.42 -2.52 18.18
N ARG A 101 -17.63 -2.86 17.15
CA ARG A 101 -16.24 -2.40 16.99
C ARG A 101 -16.13 -0.96 16.53
N VAL A 102 -17.20 -0.38 16.01
CA VAL A 102 -17.26 1.03 15.63
C VAL A 102 -17.75 1.83 16.84
N PRO A 103 -17.02 2.87 17.28
CA PRO A 103 -17.44 3.72 18.39
C PRO A 103 -18.78 4.38 18.12
N GLN A 104 -19.67 4.30 19.11
CA GLN A 104 -21.05 4.73 18.98
C GLN A 104 -21.18 6.22 18.66
N GLU A 105 -20.26 7.05 19.16
CA GLU A 105 -20.21 8.48 18.83
C GLU A 105 -20.00 8.72 17.33
N PHE A 106 -19.09 7.96 16.72
CA PHE A 106 -18.84 8.03 15.29
C PHE A 106 -20.06 7.57 14.49
N VAL A 107 -20.69 6.45 14.89
CA VAL A 107 -21.93 5.96 14.27
C VAL A 107 -23.04 7.01 14.32
N GLN A 108 -23.27 7.61 15.49
CA GLN A 108 -24.29 8.63 15.69
C GLN A 108 -24.05 9.89 14.86
N PHE A 109 -22.78 10.25 14.61
CA PHE A 109 -22.44 11.37 13.76
C PHE A 109 -22.66 11.05 12.28
N VAL A 110 -22.15 9.91 11.80
CA VAL A 110 -22.20 9.54 10.37
C VAL A 110 -23.62 9.21 9.92
N ARG A 111 -24.45 8.60 10.78
CA ARG A 111 -25.86 8.28 10.45
C ARG A 111 -26.71 9.49 10.08
N CYS A 112 -26.32 10.69 10.52
CA CYS A 112 -26.98 11.94 10.12
C CYS A 112 -26.83 12.25 8.62
N PHE A 113 -25.90 11.59 7.93
CA PHE A 113 -25.61 11.78 6.52
C PHE A 113 -25.80 10.52 5.68
N PHE A 114 -25.53 9.34 6.26
CA PHE A 114 -25.64 8.04 5.59
C PHE A 114 -26.22 6.99 6.54
N ASP A 115 -27.36 6.41 6.20
CA ASP A 115 -28.03 5.36 7.00
C ASP A 115 -27.71 3.94 6.51
N ASP A 116 -26.46 3.70 6.12
CA ASP A 116 -25.98 2.39 5.63
C ASP A 116 -24.88 1.88 6.57
N ALA A 117 -25.12 0.74 7.23
CA ALA A 117 -24.19 0.13 8.17
C ALA A 117 -22.85 -0.20 7.52
N LYS A 118 -22.87 -0.76 6.31
CA LYS A 118 -21.65 -1.15 5.61
C LYS A 118 -20.83 0.09 5.28
N LEU A 119 -21.49 1.16 4.83
CA LEU A 119 -20.79 2.40 4.52
C LEU A 119 -20.17 3.04 5.76
N ILE A 120 -20.88 3.02 6.91
CA ILE A 120 -20.35 3.48 8.19
C ILE A 120 -19.09 2.67 8.58
N GLU A 121 -19.14 1.35 8.42
CA GLU A 121 -18.00 0.46 8.68
C GLU A 121 -16.83 0.72 7.72
N ASP A 122 -17.07 0.96 6.44
CA ASP A 122 -16.03 1.28 5.45
C ASP A 122 -15.28 2.58 5.83
N TYR A 123 -16.00 3.60 6.31
CA TYR A 123 -15.37 4.81 6.83
C TYR A 123 -14.58 4.55 8.11
N TRP A 124 -15.13 3.77 9.04
CA TRP A 124 -14.42 3.42 10.27
C TRP A 124 -13.17 2.57 10.00
N HIS A 125 -13.22 1.70 9.00
CA HIS A 125 -12.08 0.90 8.58
C HIS A 125 -10.89 1.77 8.16
N MET A 126 -11.14 2.88 7.45
CA MET A 126 -10.10 3.86 7.10
C MET A 126 -9.49 4.52 8.34
N VAL A 127 -10.31 4.81 9.36
CA VAL A 127 -9.86 5.34 10.66
C VAL A 127 -8.96 4.33 11.36
N HIS A 128 -9.38 3.07 11.42
CA HIS A 128 -8.65 2.03 12.11
C HIS A 128 -7.30 1.73 11.46
N ILE A 129 -7.20 1.74 10.12
CA ILE A 129 -5.92 1.55 9.43
C ILE A 129 -4.93 2.65 9.84
N LEU A 130 -5.34 3.92 9.79
CA LEU A 130 -4.45 5.03 10.14
C LEU A 130 -4.13 5.06 11.63
N ALA A 131 -5.10 4.77 12.50
CA ALA A 131 -4.85 4.69 13.93
C ALA A 131 -3.83 3.59 14.28
N PHE A 132 -3.85 2.47 13.56
CA PHE A 132 -2.83 1.43 13.68
C PHE A 132 -1.46 1.92 13.19
N ASP A 133 -1.38 2.52 11.99
CA ASP A 133 -0.13 3.03 11.42
C ASP A 133 0.57 4.07 12.33
N TYR A 134 -0.20 4.94 12.97
CA TYR A 134 0.31 5.98 13.87
C TYR A 134 0.39 5.53 15.35
N LYS A 135 0.13 4.26 15.66
CA LYS A 135 0.16 3.70 17.03
C LYS A 135 -0.76 4.42 18.02
N LEU A 136 -1.94 4.83 17.58
CA LEU A 136 -2.94 5.57 18.36
C LEU A 136 -4.16 4.72 18.78
N LEU A 137 -4.09 3.39 18.63
CA LEU A 137 -5.22 2.51 18.94
C LEU A 137 -5.69 2.59 20.40
N GLU A 138 -4.78 2.93 21.33
CA GLU A 138 -5.10 3.07 22.76
C GLU A 138 -5.85 4.39 23.04
N GLU A 139 -5.71 5.40 22.19
CA GLU A 139 -6.27 6.74 22.36
C GLU A 139 -7.60 6.88 21.60
N THR A 140 -8.56 6.03 21.99
CA THR A 140 -9.84 5.90 21.28
C THR A 140 -10.58 7.23 21.15
N ASP A 141 -10.63 8.04 22.21
CA ASP A 141 -11.34 9.34 22.21
C ASP A 141 -10.72 10.33 21.22
N VAL A 142 -9.38 10.38 21.16
CA VAL A 142 -8.63 11.23 20.23
C VAL A 142 -8.88 10.77 18.79
N VAL A 143 -8.78 9.47 18.54
CA VAL A 143 -9.03 8.86 17.22
C VAL A 143 -10.45 9.17 16.73
N VAL A 144 -11.46 8.99 17.60
CA VAL A 144 -12.86 9.31 17.29
C VAL A 144 -13.04 10.81 17.02
N GLY A 145 -12.46 11.67 17.83
CA GLY A 145 -12.50 13.13 17.63
C GLY A 145 -11.92 13.56 16.29
N ILE A 146 -10.72 13.08 15.95
CA ILE A 146 -10.06 13.35 14.66
C ILE A 146 -10.92 12.82 13.50
N ALA A 147 -11.51 11.63 13.63
CA ALA A 147 -12.36 11.04 12.62
C ALA A 147 -13.63 11.89 12.37
N ILE A 148 -14.33 12.32 13.42
CA ILE A 148 -15.52 13.18 13.33
C ILE A 148 -15.17 14.52 12.68
N GLU A 149 -14.07 15.15 13.06
CA GLU A 149 -13.63 16.41 12.44
C GLU A 149 -13.30 16.26 10.96
N SER A 150 -12.60 15.18 10.61
CA SER A 150 -12.25 14.86 9.22
C SER A 150 -13.50 14.62 8.39
N PHE A 151 -14.49 13.93 8.96
CA PHE A 151 -15.76 13.65 8.31
C PHE A 151 -16.60 14.92 8.13
N ARG A 152 -16.57 15.85 9.10
CA ARG A 152 -17.21 17.17 8.96
C ARG A 152 -16.65 17.95 7.76
N GLN A 153 -15.34 17.86 7.51
CA GLN A 153 -14.73 18.48 6.34
C GLN A 153 -15.15 17.80 5.03
N LEU A 154 -15.24 16.47 5.01
CA LEU A 154 -15.79 15.72 3.87
C LEU A 154 -17.22 16.19 3.57
N ILE A 155 -18.11 16.20 4.57
CA ILE A 155 -19.51 16.62 4.40
C ILE A 155 -19.60 18.05 3.90
N ARG A 156 -18.82 18.98 4.48
CA ARG A 156 -18.73 20.36 3.99
C ARG A 156 -18.38 20.35 2.49
N LYS A 157 -17.33 19.62 2.08
CA LYS A 157 -16.93 19.58 0.68
C LYS A 157 -18.01 18.99 -0.23
N LEU A 158 -18.66 17.91 0.19
CA LEU A 158 -19.77 17.27 -0.56
C LEU A 158 -20.95 18.22 -0.74
N LYS A 159 -21.31 18.99 0.29
CA LYS A 159 -22.43 19.93 0.24
C LYS A 159 -22.12 21.17 -0.59
N PHE A 160 -20.88 21.67 -0.55
CA PHE A 160 -20.47 22.88 -1.29
C PHE A 160 -19.95 22.59 -2.70
N THR A 161 -19.65 21.34 -3.07
CA THR A 161 -19.06 21.01 -4.37
C THR A 161 -19.55 19.66 -4.88
N LYS A 162 -20.05 19.58 -6.12
CA LYS A 162 -20.47 18.32 -6.76
C LYS A 162 -19.32 17.41 -7.24
N ALA A 163 -18.07 17.69 -6.85
CA ALA A 163 -16.87 17.16 -7.50
C ALA A 163 -16.14 16.03 -6.74
N VAL A 164 -16.60 15.63 -5.55
CA VAL A 164 -15.94 14.54 -4.81
C VAL A 164 -16.35 13.20 -5.44
N ARG A 165 -15.56 12.73 -6.41
CA ARG A 165 -15.81 11.48 -7.14
C ARG A 165 -15.74 10.24 -6.25
N ASN A 166 -14.88 10.24 -5.24
CA ASN A 166 -14.73 9.15 -4.28
C ASN A 166 -14.68 9.70 -2.85
N PRO A 167 -15.81 9.70 -2.12
CA PRO A 167 -15.90 10.23 -0.76
C PRO A 167 -14.98 9.53 0.25
N ILE A 168 -14.83 8.20 0.16
CA ILE A 168 -13.97 7.41 1.07
C ILE A 168 -12.50 7.80 0.88
N ALA A 169 -12.02 7.84 -0.36
CA ALA A 169 -10.64 8.23 -0.65
C ALA A 169 -10.36 9.69 -0.23
N TYR A 170 -11.32 10.58 -0.42
CA TYR A 170 -11.20 11.98 -0.01
C TYR A 170 -11.13 12.11 1.51
N PHE A 171 -11.99 11.38 2.24
CA PHE A 171 -11.95 11.28 3.69
C PHE A 171 -10.61 10.75 4.19
N PHE A 172 -10.12 9.65 3.62
CA PHE A 172 -8.81 9.09 3.96
C PHE A 172 -7.68 10.11 3.82
N GLY A 173 -7.71 10.95 2.78
CA GLY A 173 -6.72 12.02 2.60
C GLY A 173 -6.76 13.09 3.69
N ILE A 174 -7.96 13.55 4.09
CA ILE A 174 -8.12 14.51 5.20
C ILE A 174 -7.64 13.89 6.50
N LEU A 175 -8.07 12.66 6.74
CA LEU A 175 -7.80 11.90 7.94
C LEU A 175 -6.30 11.70 8.12
N LYS A 176 -5.60 11.19 7.10
CA LYS A 176 -4.14 11.00 7.12
C LYS A 176 -3.38 12.29 7.46
N LYS A 177 -3.80 13.43 6.91
CA LYS A 177 -3.17 14.73 7.21
C LYS A 177 -3.33 15.13 8.67
N LYS A 178 -4.52 14.92 9.26
CA LYS A 178 -4.79 15.23 10.67
C LYS A 178 -4.06 14.30 11.61
N PHE A 179 -4.05 12.99 11.31
CA PHE A 179 -3.29 11.99 12.06
C PHE A 179 -1.79 12.30 12.07
N CYS A 180 -1.21 12.61 10.90
CA CYS A 180 0.19 13.02 10.80
C CYS A 180 0.50 14.21 11.71
N ARG A 181 -0.29 15.28 11.62
CA ARG A 181 -0.10 16.47 12.43
C ARG A 181 -0.20 16.18 13.93
N TYR A 182 -1.21 15.41 14.36
CA TYR A 182 -1.35 15.04 15.76
C TYR A 182 -0.18 14.19 16.27
N TYR A 183 0.29 13.26 15.44
CA TYR A 183 1.46 12.43 15.75
C TYR A 183 2.73 13.27 15.87
N ASP A 184 2.94 14.24 14.99
CA ASP A 184 4.07 15.15 15.03
C ASP A 184 4.04 16.02 16.31
N GLU A 185 2.88 16.61 16.63
CA GLU A 185 2.66 17.40 17.86
C GLU A 185 2.95 16.55 19.12
N ARG A 186 2.42 15.31 19.17
CA ARG A 186 2.66 14.38 20.29
C ARG A 186 4.14 13.98 20.41
N LEU A 187 4.86 13.80 19.30
CA LEU A 187 6.29 13.51 19.34
C LEU A 187 7.09 14.70 19.87
N GLU A 188 6.72 15.92 19.50
CA GLU A 188 7.32 17.14 20.05
C GLU A 188 7.08 17.27 21.56
N GLU A 189 5.86 17.01 22.04
CA GLU A 189 5.55 17.01 23.48
C GLU A 189 6.43 16.01 24.24
N LYS A 190 6.56 14.77 23.73
CA LYS A 190 7.41 13.76 24.36
C LYS A 190 8.90 14.10 24.36
N ARG A 191 9.38 14.82 23.33
CA ARG A 191 10.74 15.37 23.29
C ARG A 191 10.93 16.47 24.33
N VAL A 192 9.97 17.39 24.45
CA VAL A 192 10.01 18.48 25.43
C VAL A 192 9.95 17.96 26.87
N GLU A 193 9.15 16.92 27.13
CA GLU A 193 9.05 16.26 28.44
C GLU A 193 10.23 15.34 28.77
N GLY A 194 11.18 15.15 27.84
CA GLY A 194 12.36 14.30 28.03
C GLY A 194 12.05 12.80 28.11
N ILE A 195 10.88 12.37 27.64
CA ILE A 195 10.45 10.96 27.63
C ILE A 195 11.04 10.20 26.43
N VAL A 196 11.31 10.92 25.33
CA VAL A 196 12.09 10.41 24.20
C VAL A 196 13.48 11.00 24.33
N GLU A 197 14.45 10.19 24.77
CA GLU A 197 15.85 10.55 24.58
C GLU A 197 16.12 10.55 23.08
N ASP A 198 16.63 11.67 22.56
CA ASP A 198 17.21 11.75 21.23
C ASP A 198 18.49 10.91 21.24
N GLU A 199 18.35 9.58 21.23
CA GLU A 199 19.49 8.67 21.23
C GLU A 199 20.23 8.85 19.91
N PRO A 200 21.54 9.15 19.96
CA PRO A 200 22.36 9.19 18.77
C PRO A 200 22.33 7.83 18.08
N ILE A 201 22.24 7.81 16.75
CA ILE A 201 22.30 6.55 16.02
C ILE A 201 23.75 6.04 16.14
N LEU A 202 23.91 4.94 16.88
CA LEU A 202 25.16 4.20 16.96
C LEU A 202 25.24 3.20 15.81
N TYR A 203 26.35 3.22 15.07
CA TYR A 203 26.63 2.21 14.06
C TYR A 203 28.07 1.74 14.14
N THR A 204 28.28 0.46 13.87
CA THR A 204 29.61 -0.17 13.96
C THR A 204 30.18 -0.37 12.56
N ILE A 205 31.38 0.14 12.31
CA ILE A 205 32.12 -0.10 11.07
C ILE A 205 33.49 -0.66 11.47
N ALA A 206 33.84 -1.83 10.93
CA ALA A 206 35.15 -2.48 11.16
C ALA A 206 35.52 -2.70 12.65
N GLY A 207 34.54 -2.83 13.55
CA GLY A 207 34.76 -3.04 14.99
C GLY A 207 34.84 -1.75 15.81
N GLU A 208 34.76 -0.59 15.17
CA GLU A 208 34.69 0.72 15.82
C GLU A 208 33.24 1.22 15.84
N THR A 209 32.81 1.79 16.97
CA THR A 209 31.47 2.35 17.14
C THR A 209 31.49 3.84 16.84
N PHE A 210 30.56 4.27 16.01
CA PHE A 210 30.41 5.66 15.62
C PHE A 210 29.05 6.18 16.07
N GLU A 211 29.06 7.39 16.61
CA GLU A 211 27.90 8.16 17.01
C GLU A 211 27.65 9.25 15.95
N TRP A 212 26.42 9.31 15.45
CA TRP A 212 25.99 10.38 14.57
C TRP A 212 24.75 11.10 15.12
N ASP A 213 25.00 12.32 15.60
CA ASP A 213 23.99 13.25 16.09
C ASP A 213 23.56 14.18 14.95
N TRP A 214 22.57 13.70 14.19
CA TRP A 214 22.03 14.43 13.05
C TRP A 214 21.18 15.64 13.44
N LEU A 215 20.71 15.70 14.70
CA LEU A 215 19.81 16.75 15.21
C LEU A 215 20.56 18.05 15.48
N HIS A 216 21.80 17.98 15.96
CA HIS A 216 22.64 19.16 16.20
C HIS A 216 23.58 19.50 15.04
N GLY A 217 23.39 18.87 13.86
CA GLY A 217 24.32 19.01 12.74
C GLY A 217 25.73 18.52 13.07
N GLY A 218 25.84 17.56 14.00
CA GLY A 218 27.11 17.06 14.51
C GLY A 218 27.90 16.29 13.46
N SER A 219 29.22 16.42 13.49
CA SER A 219 30.11 15.52 12.76
C SER A 219 30.07 14.12 13.39
N VAL A 220 30.23 13.08 12.58
CA VAL A 220 30.42 11.70 13.07
C VAL A 220 31.54 11.68 14.11
N LYS A 221 31.24 11.18 15.31
CA LYS A 221 32.23 10.99 16.37
C LYS A 221 32.48 9.50 16.54
N MET A 222 33.75 9.11 16.64
CA MET A 222 34.10 7.76 17.07
C MET A 222 33.88 7.70 18.59
N VAL A 223 33.10 6.72 19.03
CA VAL A 223 32.88 6.43 20.45
C VAL A 223 33.83 5.29 20.81
N GLY A 224 34.95 5.65 21.46
CA GLY A 224 35.99 4.75 21.93
C GLY A 224 36.19 4.87 23.43
#